data_AF-A0A1Q7UG31-F1
#
_entry.id   AF-A0A1Q7UG31-F1
#
_cell.length_a   1.000
_cell.length_b   1.000
_cell.length_c   1.000
_cell.angle_alpha   90.00
_cell.angle_beta   90.00
_cell.angle_gamma   90.00
#
_symmetry.space_group_name_H-M   'P 1'
#
loop_
_entity.id
_entity.type
_entity.pdbx_description
1 polymer ?
#
loop_
_entity_poly.entity_id
_entity_poly.type
_entity_poly.pdbx_seq_one_letter_code
_entity_poly.pdbx_strand_id
1 'polypeptide(L)'
;MRSLRTLAALALALLGLAVGVPSASAIDPFPTDGIMTLSNPNFTVHYDGNDNDATCKDFTTEERAGDIAGMLDRARTFYAGMGLGWPAPVPDSDSHVHVAIENFGGGCSVYGVIPFGTPQPLTRWDAVLEPIGGGADNIHLNMGKDGLKYPVIAHEVFHLVEDALAPGVDQWLQEGTAEWAAIRANNAAGGFGVNPDRTLDCVGTRCGDTEYDKNGYPGWMLFEYLAERYGDGKVKAVWDQAAASPAAPGTTDLANVLPSGTSLASFFNDYTTARMTGNFTMASLAGSRPQLYANVPVGTTSGTLPLQPVAVNHLAVRYITLTHGSDPTQPCFAATLTLDVTIPAGVVSTPTYYANTKTSVAQPLTVTGSTASITVPWNTCAGSPSAYLSLPNDSLGSDGQEFTVRGSVDVDPNTPAAPSDPPPGAHVIGTPISAPTSDPAPTLNVYAPEVLHVSSKTRVLRFVVFSSGDGRLGAVLGSTGLGSAALRSGNNDVRFVLPTQLFKSLRTKSSSNVLQMTSESPSGTRGATFTRRVVVQTPPKPKKKTAKKKH
;
A
#
# COMPACT_ATOMS: atom_id res chain seq x y z
N MET A 1 2.02 -98.56 -12.03
CA MET A 1 3.37 -98.31 -12.56
C MET A 1 3.42 -96.90 -13.13
N ARG A 2 4.24 -96.03 -12.53
CA ARG A 2 4.44 -94.62 -12.88
C ARG A 2 5.33 -94.51 -14.13
N SER A 3 4.97 -93.63 -15.07
CA SER A 3 5.77 -93.24 -16.23
C SER A 3 5.52 -91.74 -16.44
N LEU A 4 6.35 -90.80 -15.96
CA LEU A 4 7.65 -90.38 -16.50
C LEU A 4 7.61 -89.98 -17.98
N ARG A 5 6.61 -89.18 -18.41
CA ARG A 5 6.60 -88.55 -19.77
C ARG A 5 6.09 -87.10 -19.85
N THR A 6 5.86 -86.41 -18.74
CA THR A 6 5.21 -85.07 -18.77
C THR A 6 6.08 -83.90 -18.31
N LEU A 7 7.41 -84.03 -18.32
CA LEU A 7 8.32 -82.94 -17.91
C LEU A 7 9.28 -82.44 -19.00
N ALA A 8 9.30 -83.05 -20.19
CA ALA A 8 10.17 -82.59 -21.28
C ALA A 8 9.50 -81.60 -22.26
N ALA A 9 8.16 -81.45 -22.23
CA ALA A 9 7.44 -80.60 -23.17
C ALA A 9 7.23 -79.15 -22.68
N LEU A 10 7.44 -78.86 -21.39
CA LEU A 10 7.23 -77.50 -20.84
C LEU A 10 8.49 -76.62 -20.89
N ALA A 11 9.68 -77.21 -21.05
CA ALA A 11 10.94 -76.46 -21.05
C ALA A 11 11.32 -75.89 -22.43
N LEU A 12 10.78 -76.41 -23.53
CA LEU A 12 11.02 -75.87 -24.88
C LEU A 12 10.02 -74.80 -25.32
N ALA A 13 8.85 -74.70 -24.66
CA ALA A 13 7.85 -73.67 -24.99
C ALA A 13 8.13 -72.31 -24.33
N LEU A 14 9.02 -72.25 -23.32
CA LEU A 14 9.39 -71.02 -22.61
C LEU A 14 10.66 -70.34 -23.17
N LEU A 15 11.37 -70.96 -24.11
CA LEU A 15 12.53 -70.36 -24.80
C LEU A 15 12.17 -69.74 -26.18
N GLY A 16 10.92 -69.87 -26.63
CA GLY A 16 10.44 -69.34 -27.92
C GLY A 16 9.71 -68.00 -27.85
N LEU A 17 9.59 -67.38 -26.67
CA LEU A 17 8.92 -66.07 -26.48
C LEU A 17 9.89 -64.90 -26.27
N ALA A 18 11.18 -65.10 -26.53
CA ALA A 18 12.12 -64.00 -26.76
C ALA A 18 12.06 -63.53 -28.23
N VAL A 19 10.86 -63.47 -28.82
CA VAL A 19 10.62 -62.69 -30.03
C VAL A 19 10.84 -61.25 -29.61
N GLY A 20 11.83 -60.61 -30.21
CA GLY A 20 12.32 -59.29 -29.85
C GLY A 20 11.19 -58.37 -29.42
N VAL A 21 11.13 -58.08 -28.12
CA VAL A 21 10.63 -56.78 -27.70
C VAL A 21 11.55 -55.82 -28.42
N PRO A 22 11.09 -55.03 -29.40
CA PRO A 22 11.93 -53.97 -29.90
C PRO A 22 12.33 -53.22 -28.65
N SER A 23 13.63 -53.12 -28.38
CA SER A 23 14.10 -52.08 -27.49
C SER A 23 13.50 -50.83 -28.10
N ALA A 24 12.43 -50.32 -27.50
CA ALA A 24 12.09 -48.93 -27.63
C ALA A 24 13.28 -48.22 -27.00
N SER A 25 14.36 -48.13 -27.78
CA SER A 25 15.20 -46.97 -27.74
C SER A 25 14.18 -45.84 -27.85
N ALA A 26 13.97 -45.13 -26.74
CA ALA A 26 13.61 -43.74 -26.84
C ALA A 26 14.77 -43.12 -27.63
N ILE A 27 14.74 -43.27 -28.96
CA ILE A 27 15.17 -42.22 -29.84
C ILE A 27 14.16 -41.13 -29.50
N ASP A 28 14.58 -40.31 -28.55
CA ASP A 28 14.11 -38.95 -28.45
C ASP A 28 14.88 -38.23 -29.57
N PRO A 29 14.35 -38.09 -30.80
CA PRO A 29 14.76 -36.94 -31.57
C PRO A 29 14.13 -35.78 -30.82
N PHE A 30 14.85 -35.22 -29.84
CA PHE A 30 14.56 -33.87 -29.39
C PHE A 30 14.34 -33.04 -30.66
N PRO A 31 13.25 -32.27 -30.78
CA PRO A 31 12.95 -31.55 -32.00
C PRO A 31 14.18 -30.75 -32.46
N THR A 32 14.74 -31.11 -33.60
CA THR A 32 15.73 -30.28 -34.31
C THR A 32 15.03 -29.35 -35.30
N ASP A 33 13.70 -29.28 -35.21
CA ASP A 33 12.86 -28.45 -36.05
C ASP A 33 13.10 -27.02 -35.60
N GLY A 34 13.69 -26.19 -36.47
CA GLY A 34 14.00 -24.79 -36.19
C GLY A 34 12.73 -23.97 -35.97
N ILE A 35 12.47 -22.99 -36.85
CA ILE A 35 11.23 -22.20 -36.74
C ILE A 35 10.02 -23.10 -37.03
N MET A 36 9.13 -23.20 -36.03
CA MET A 36 7.88 -23.93 -36.02
C MET A 36 6.69 -22.96 -35.94
N THR A 37 5.51 -23.46 -36.33
CA THR A 37 4.26 -22.71 -36.28
C THR A 37 3.15 -23.52 -35.61
N LEU A 38 2.37 -22.87 -34.76
CA LEU A 38 1.14 -23.42 -34.17
C LEU A 38 0.00 -22.43 -34.36
N SER A 39 -1.11 -22.88 -34.95
CA SER A 39 -2.25 -22.01 -35.26
C SER A 39 -3.52 -22.43 -34.54
N ASN A 40 -4.34 -21.44 -34.20
CA ASN A 40 -5.76 -21.59 -33.89
C ASN A 40 -6.58 -20.83 -34.96
N PRO A 41 -7.92 -20.77 -34.90
CA PRO A 41 -8.72 -20.09 -35.94
C PRO A 41 -8.45 -18.59 -36.17
N ASN A 42 -7.71 -17.91 -35.28
CA ASN A 42 -7.50 -16.46 -35.32
C ASN A 42 -6.02 -16.05 -35.29
N PHE A 43 -5.15 -16.90 -34.74
CA PHE A 43 -3.74 -16.58 -34.51
C PHE A 43 -2.82 -17.70 -35.01
N THR A 44 -1.66 -17.30 -35.51
CA THR A 44 -0.53 -18.19 -35.81
C THR A 44 0.67 -17.78 -34.98
N VAL A 45 1.11 -18.68 -34.10
CA VAL A 45 2.26 -18.50 -33.21
C VAL A 45 3.49 -19.11 -33.86
N HIS A 46 4.50 -18.29 -34.11
CA HIS A 46 5.82 -18.67 -34.63
C HIS A 46 6.81 -18.75 -33.47
N TYR A 47 7.61 -19.80 -33.45
CA TYR A 47 8.56 -20.04 -32.37
C TYR A 47 9.72 -20.95 -32.81
N ASP A 48 10.87 -20.87 -32.15
CA ASP A 48 11.95 -21.82 -32.39
C ASP A 48 11.79 -23.05 -31.49
N GLY A 49 11.63 -24.23 -32.10
CA GLY A 49 11.53 -25.51 -31.41
C GLY A 49 12.87 -26.21 -31.19
N ASN A 50 13.95 -25.70 -31.79
CA ASN A 50 15.25 -26.34 -31.81
C ASN A 50 16.10 -25.91 -30.60
N ASP A 51 16.11 -26.75 -29.57
CA ASP A 51 16.91 -26.52 -28.35
C ASP A 51 18.43 -26.57 -28.56
N ASN A 52 18.86 -26.92 -29.78
CA ASN A 52 20.25 -26.96 -30.22
C ASN A 52 20.55 -25.93 -31.33
N ASP A 53 19.67 -24.95 -31.58
CA ASP A 53 19.91 -23.94 -32.61
C ASP A 53 21.08 -23.03 -32.22
N ALA A 54 22.12 -23.02 -33.05
CA ALA A 54 23.30 -22.18 -32.83
C ALA A 54 23.05 -20.69 -33.14
N THR A 55 22.01 -20.41 -33.93
CA THR A 55 21.59 -19.08 -34.41
C THR A 55 20.54 -18.49 -33.48
N CYS A 56 19.54 -19.29 -33.10
CA CYS A 56 18.41 -18.91 -32.27
C CYS A 56 18.43 -19.70 -30.95
N LYS A 57 19.35 -19.35 -30.05
CA LYS A 57 19.61 -20.13 -28.83
C LYS A 57 18.45 -20.17 -27.83
N ASP A 58 17.40 -19.41 -28.10
CA ASP A 58 16.25 -19.23 -27.24
C ASP A 58 15.06 -19.96 -27.84
N PHE A 59 14.97 -21.25 -27.51
CA PHE A 59 13.89 -22.13 -27.94
C PHE A 59 12.70 -22.08 -26.97
N THR A 60 11.52 -22.45 -27.45
CA THR A 60 10.32 -22.65 -26.64
C THR A 60 9.62 -23.94 -27.06
N THR A 61 8.87 -24.54 -26.15
CA THR A 61 8.16 -25.79 -26.43
C THR A 61 6.83 -25.54 -27.14
N GLU A 62 6.33 -26.54 -27.86
CA GLU A 62 5.00 -26.51 -28.48
C GLU A 62 3.90 -26.29 -27.44
N GLU A 63 4.01 -26.88 -26.24
CA GLU A 63 3.04 -26.67 -25.16
C GLU A 63 2.98 -25.20 -24.75
N ARG A 64 4.14 -24.54 -24.65
CA ARG A 64 4.19 -23.11 -24.35
C ARG A 64 3.58 -22.31 -25.49
N ALA A 65 3.88 -22.62 -26.76
CA ALA A 65 3.26 -21.95 -27.89
C ALA A 65 1.73 -22.14 -27.89
N GLY A 66 1.24 -23.33 -27.53
CA GLY A 66 -0.17 -23.64 -27.34
C GLY A 66 -0.82 -22.82 -26.21
N ASP A 67 -0.15 -22.65 -25.08
CA ASP A 67 -0.60 -21.79 -23.98
C ASP A 67 -0.76 -20.33 -24.45
N ILE A 68 0.21 -19.82 -25.21
CA ILE A 68 0.19 -18.46 -25.78
C ILE A 68 -0.96 -18.31 -26.78
N ALA A 69 -1.16 -19.28 -27.69
CA ALA A 69 -2.31 -19.29 -28.60
C ALA A 69 -3.65 -19.25 -27.84
N GLY A 70 -3.76 -19.98 -26.73
CA GLY A 70 -4.94 -19.94 -25.85
C GLY A 70 -5.10 -18.60 -25.12
N MET A 71 -4.01 -17.95 -24.71
CA MET A 71 -4.02 -16.61 -24.10
C MET A 71 -4.50 -15.54 -25.09
N LEU A 72 -4.00 -15.56 -26.33
CA LEU A 72 -4.39 -14.63 -27.39
C LEU A 72 -5.90 -14.70 -27.67
N ASP A 73 -6.43 -15.91 -27.88
CA ASP A 73 -7.86 -16.08 -28.18
C ASP A 73 -8.76 -15.78 -26.98
N ARG A 74 -8.28 -16.04 -25.76
CA ARG A 74 -8.98 -15.65 -24.52
C ARG A 74 -9.10 -14.12 -24.39
N ALA A 75 -8.04 -13.37 -24.65
CA ALA A 75 -8.07 -11.91 -24.60
C ALA A 75 -9.01 -11.34 -25.67
N ARG A 76 -8.85 -11.78 -26.93
CA ARG A 76 -9.74 -11.42 -28.04
C ARG A 76 -11.22 -11.68 -27.72
N THR A 77 -11.52 -12.87 -27.20
CA THR A 77 -12.89 -13.26 -26.82
C THR A 77 -13.42 -12.41 -25.68
N PHE A 78 -12.57 -12.08 -24.69
CA PHE A 78 -12.96 -11.19 -23.60
C PHE A 78 -13.37 -9.82 -24.13
N TYR A 79 -12.56 -9.19 -25.00
CA TYR A 79 -12.86 -7.86 -25.56
C TYR A 79 -14.13 -7.87 -26.42
N ALA A 80 -14.29 -8.89 -27.27
CA ALA A 80 -15.54 -9.07 -28.02
C ALA A 80 -16.76 -9.27 -27.09
N GLY A 81 -16.56 -9.94 -25.96
CA GLY A 81 -17.57 -10.22 -24.94
C GLY A 81 -17.95 -9.02 -24.05
N MET A 82 -17.21 -7.92 -24.09
CA MET A 82 -17.53 -6.71 -23.30
C MET A 82 -18.84 -6.04 -23.74
N GLY A 83 -19.37 -6.37 -24.93
CA GLY A 83 -20.62 -5.80 -25.43
C GLY A 83 -20.50 -4.34 -25.87
N LEU A 84 -19.28 -3.84 -26.08
CA LEU A 84 -18.99 -2.45 -26.48
C LEU A 84 -18.88 -2.28 -28.01
N GLY A 85 -18.90 -3.36 -28.77
CA GLY A 85 -18.72 -3.31 -30.23
C GLY A 85 -17.29 -2.98 -30.66
N TRP A 86 -16.29 -3.45 -29.92
CA TRP A 86 -14.90 -3.44 -30.37
C TRP A 86 -14.76 -4.26 -31.66
N PRO A 87 -13.98 -3.80 -32.67
CA PRO A 87 -13.70 -4.62 -33.83
C PRO A 87 -12.85 -5.83 -33.44
N ALA A 88 -12.91 -6.87 -34.28
CA ALA A 88 -11.93 -7.94 -34.20
C ALA A 88 -10.57 -7.42 -34.71
N PRO A 89 -9.45 -7.96 -34.18
CA PRO A 89 -8.13 -7.75 -34.78
C PRO A 89 -8.16 -8.01 -36.29
N VAL A 90 -7.49 -7.16 -37.07
CA VAL A 90 -7.39 -7.33 -38.52
C VAL A 90 -6.36 -8.42 -38.81
N PRO A 91 -6.75 -9.53 -39.45
CA PRO A 91 -5.80 -10.58 -39.80
C PRO A 91 -4.92 -10.15 -40.98
N ASP A 92 -3.76 -10.80 -41.10
CA ASP A 92 -2.93 -10.77 -42.30
C ASP A 92 -3.62 -11.52 -43.46
N SER A 93 -2.95 -11.56 -44.61
CA SER A 93 -3.36 -12.16 -45.87
C SER A 93 -3.76 -13.64 -45.79
N ASP A 94 -3.34 -14.37 -44.75
CA ASP A 94 -3.70 -15.78 -44.52
C ASP A 94 -4.87 -15.97 -43.53
N SER A 95 -5.58 -14.88 -43.18
CA SER A 95 -6.68 -14.84 -42.22
C SER A 95 -6.29 -15.07 -40.75
N HIS A 96 -5.01 -15.00 -40.40
CA HIS A 96 -4.55 -15.04 -39.01
C HIS A 96 -3.82 -13.75 -38.63
N VAL A 97 -3.79 -13.45 -37.33
CA VAL A 97 -2.80 -12.53 -36.76
C VAL A 97 -1.56 -13.34 -36.39
N HIS A 98 -0.37 -12.88 -36.80
CA HIS A 98 0.86 -13.58 -36.47
C HIS A 98 1.48 -13.09 -35.17
N VAL A 99 2.01 -14.04 -34.40
CA VAL A 99 2.67 -13.78 -33.12
C VAL A 99 4.01 -14.50 -33.09
N ALA A 100 5.11 -13.78 -32.86
CA ALA A 100 6.45 -14.32 -32.75
C ALA A 100 6.86 -14.43 -31.28
N ILE A 101 7.31 -15.60 -30.83
CA ILE A 101 7.93 -15.78 -29.51
C ILE A 101 9.45 -15.71 -29.68
N GLU A 102 10.05 -14.64 -29.15
CA GLU A 102 11.45 -14.29 -29.44
C GLU A 102 12.19 -13.88 -28.15
N ASN A 103 13.51 -13.99 -28.14
CA ASN A 103 14.34 -13.33 -27.12
C ASN A 103 14.95 -12.07 -27.71
N PHE A 104 14.51 -10.91 -27.22
CA PHE A 104 14.99 -9.61 -27.69
C PHE A 104 16.47 -9.34 -27.39
N GLY A 105 17.11 -10.14 -26.53
CA GLY A 105 18.55 -10.14 -26.30
C GLY A 105 19.33 -11.14 -27.16
N GLY A 106 18.64 -12.09 -27.79
CA GLY A 106 19.23 -13.22 -28.52
C GLY A 106 19.57 -12.92 -29.99
N GLY A 107 18.98 -11.86 -30.57
CA GLY A 107 19.23 -11.44 -31.96
C GLY A 107 18.59 -12.35 -33.02
N CYS A 108 17.71 -13.25 -32.61
CA CYS A 108 16.91 -14.10 -33.48
C CYS A 108 15.48 -13.54 -33.60
N SER A 109 14.99 -13.41 -34.83
CA SER A 109 13.58 -13.17 -35.11
C SER A 109 13.00 -14.38 -35.84
N VAL A 110 11.95 -14.97 -35.28
CA VAL A 110 11.33 -16.21 -35.77
C VAL A 110 10.24 -15.91 -36.80
N TYR A 111 9.71 -14.70 -36.82
CA TYR A 111 8.77 -14.22 -37.83
C TYR A 111 8.73 -12.69 -37.87
N GLY A 112 8.40 -12.14 -39.04
CA GLY A 112 8.23 -10.69 -39.21
C GLY A 112 9.54 -9.91 -39.04
N VAL A 113 9.41 -8.61 -38.81
CA VAL A 113 10.52 -7.73 -38.43
C VAL A 113 10.12 -6.79 -37.31
N ILE A 114 10.95 -6.70 -36.28
CA ILE A 114 10.77 -5.64 -35.26
C ILE A 114 10.92 -4.28 -35.96
N PRO A 115 9.93 -3.37 -35.84
CA PRO A 115 9.92 -2.13 -36.60
C PRO A 115 11.19 -1.28 -36.48
N PHE A 116 11.58 -0.68 -37.60
CA PHE A 116 12.67 0.28 -37.62
C PHE A 116 12.28 1.51 -36.80
N GLY A 117 13.02 1.78 -35.72
CA GLY A 117 12.74 2.89 -34.81
C GLY A 117 12.32 2.47 -33.41
N THR A 118 12.05 1.18 -33.17
CA THR A 118 11.78 0.65 -31.82
C THR A 118 12.94 1.04 -30.88
N PRO A 119 12.67 1.76 -29.76
CA PRO A 119 13.72 2.30 -28.92
C PRO A 119 14.60 1.20 -28.31
N GLN A 120 15.92 1.41 -28.39
CA GLN A 120 16.92 0.46 -27.88
C GLN A 120 17.26 0.70 -26.39
N PRO A 121 17.76 -0.32 -25.67
CA PRO A 121 17.94 -1.71 -26.10
C PRO A 121 16.61 -2.47 -26.15
N LEU A 122 16.41 -3.37 -27.12
CA LEU A 122 15.15 -4.13 -27.26
C LEU A 122 14.77 -4.92 -25.99
N THR A 123 15.76 -5.38 -25.21
CA THR A 123 15.55 -6.12 -23.96
C THR A 123 14.74 -5.36 -22.90
N ARG A 124 14.49 -4.06 -23.07
CA ARG A 124 13.61 -3.29 -22.18
C ARG A 124 12.12 -3.62 -22.37
N TRP A 125 11.73 -4.07 -23.56
CA TRP A 125 10.34 -4.29 -23.95
C TRP A 125 9.88 -5.70 -23.57
N ASP A 126 8.63 -5.81 -23.12
CA ASP A 126 7.98 -7.11 -22.90
C ASP A 126 7.38 -7.65 -24.20
N ALA A 127 6.89 -6.77 -25.05
CA ALA A 127 6.46 -7.07 -26.41
C ALA A 127 6.52 -5.81 -27.29
N VAL A 128 6.36 -6.00 -28.60
CA VAL A 128 6.33 -4.94 -29.62
C VAL A 128 5.32 -5.31 -30.70
N LEU A 129 4.55 -4.34 -31.18
CA LEU A 129 3.71 -4.50 -32.38
C LEU A 129 4.51 -4.17 -33.64
N GLU A 130 4.33 -4.98 -34.68
CA GLU A 130 4.83 -4.73 -36.03
C GLU A 130 3.66 -4.36 -36.95
N PRO A 131 3.50 -3.09 -37.32
CA PRO A 131 2.48 -2.70 -38.28
C PRO A 131 2.78 -3.22 -39.68
N ILE A 132 1.89 -4.06 -40.21
CA ILE A 132 1.98 -4.64 -41.56
C ILE A 132 1.05 -3.95 -42.57
N GLY A 133 0.18 -3.07 -42.09
CA GLY A 133 -0.60 -2.12 -42.88
C GLY A 133 -2.10 -2.39 -42.88
N GLY A 134 -2.90 -1.34 -43.13
CA GLY A 134 -4.37 -1.46 -43.14
C GLY A 134 -5.00 -1.76 -41.78
N GLY A 135 -4.31 -1.41 -40.68
CA GLY A 135 -4.74 -1.72 -39.30
C GLY A 135 -4.46 -3.16 -38.87
N ALA A 136 -3.71 -3.92 -39.66
CA ALA A 136 -3.17 -5.22 -39.28
C ALA A 136 -1.75 -5.06 -38.73
N ASP A 137 -1.47 -5.81 -37.66
CA ASP A 137 -0.18 -5.83 -36.98
C ASP A 137 0.18 -7.27 -36.56
N ASN A 138 1.47 -7.56 -36.47
CA ASN A 138 1.98 -8.76 -35.81
C ASN A 138 2.42 -8.43 -34.37
N ILE A 139 2.42 -9.43 -33.49
CA ILE A 139 2.92 -9.28 -32.11
C ILE A 139 4.27 -9.98 -31.97
N HIS A 140 5.29 -9.27 -31.48
CA HIS A 140 6.55 -9.86 -31.04
C HIS A 140 6.57 -9.94 -29.51
N LEU A 141 6.62 -11.14 -28.94
CA LEU A 141 6.64 -11.38 -27.49
C LEU A 141 8.06 -11.69 -27.01
N ASN A 142 8.55 -10.97 -26.00
CA ASN A 142 9.87 -11.18 -25.44
C ASN A 142 9.87 -12.28 -24.35
N MET A 143 10.35 -13.47 -24.71
CA MET A 143 10.53 -14.58 -23.76
C MET A 143 11.64 -14.36 -22.74
N GLY A 144 12.57 -13.42 -23.02
CA GLY A 144 13.63 -13.01 -22.09
C GLY A 144 13.15 -12.10 -20.95
N LYS A 145 11.86 -11.73 -20.94
CA LYS A 145 11.24 -10.85 -19.94
C LYS A 145 9.82 -11.33 -19.59
N ASP A 146 8.86 -10.43 -19.43
CA ASP A 146 7.50 -10.75 -19.00
C ASP A 146 6.53 -10.96 -20.18
N GLY A 147 7.02 -10.95 -21.43
CA GLY A 147 6.23 -11.01 -22.66
C GLY A 147 5.29 -12.22 -22.77
N LEU A 148 5.64 -13.34 -22.13
CA LEU A 148 4.82 -14.55 -22.15
C LEU A 148 3.74 -14.60 -21.06
N LYS A 149 3.58 -13.54 -20.27
CA LYS A 149 2.55 -13.46 -19.23
C LYS A 149 1.24 -12.98 -19.84
N TYR A 150 0.14 -13.58 -19.42
CA TYR A 150 -1.20 -13.25 -19.90
C TYR A 150 -1.55 -11.75 -19.87
N PRO A 151 -1.25 -10.94 -18.82
CA PRO A 151 -1.52 -9.50 -18.88
C PRO A 151 -0.79 -8.76 -20.00
N VAL A 152 0.47 -9.12 -20.31
CA VAL A 152 1.18 -8.52 -21.45
C VAL A 152 0.51 -8.94 -22.76
N ILE A 153 0.21 -10.22 -22.92
CA ILE A 153 -0.47 -10.72 -24.14
C ILE A 153 -1.84 -10.06 -24.33
N ALA A 154 -2.60 -9.88 -23.25
CA ALA A 154 -3.89 -9.21 -23.30
C ALA A 154 -3.72 -7.74 -23.72
N HIS A 155 -2.72 -7.04 -23.16
CA HIS A 155 -2.35 -5.68 -23.56
C HIS A 155 -2.07 -5.58 -25.06
N GLU A 156 -1.18 -6.43 -25.58
CA GLU A 156 -0.84 -6.42 -27.02
C GLU A 156 -2.04 -6.79 -27.91
N VAL A 157 -2.91 -7.71 -27.48
CA VAL A 157 -4.13 -8.03 -28.24
C VAL A 157 -5.09 -6.83 -28.28
N PHE A 158 -5.11 -5.99 -27.25
CA PHE A 158 -5.93 -4.78 -27.28
C PHE A 158 -5.35 -3.73 -28.22
N HIS A 159 -4.03 -3.61 -28.37
CA HIS A 159 -3.44 -2.76 -29.42
C HIS A 159 -3.93 -3.14 -30.81
N LEU A 160 -4.09 -4.44 -31.13
CA LEU A 160 -4.69 -4.86 -32.40
C LEU A 160 -6.14 -4.37 -32.60
N VAL A 161 -6.89 -4.19 -31.51
CA VAL A 161 -8.25 -3.64 -31.55
C VAL A 161 -8.21 -2.13 -31.76
N GLU A 162 -7.24 -1.46 -31.13
CA GLU A 162 -7.01 -0.02 -31.25
C GLU A 162 -6.58 0.37 -32.67
N ASP A 163 -5.60 -0.33 -33.23
CA ASP A 163 -5.08 -0.07 -34.58
C ASP A 163 -6.08 -0.46 -35.69
N ALA A 164 -6.98 -1.40 -35.42
CA ALA A 164 -8.14 -1.68 -36.27
C ALA A 164 -9.18 -0.52 -36.28
N LEU A 165 -9.24 0.30 -35.21
CA LEU A 165 -10.16 1.43 -35.11
C LEU A 165 -9.56 2.73 -35.64
N ALA A 166 -8.40 3.10 -35.10
CA ALA A 166 -7.77 4.39 -35.30
C ALA A 166 -6.25 4.24 -35.18
N PRO A 167 -5.57 3.79 -36.25
CA PRO A 167 -4.12 3.62 -36.21
C PRO A 167 -3.41 4.97 -36.09
N GLY A 168 -2.36 5.02 -35.29
CA GLY A 168 -1.52 6.22 -35.12
C GLY A 168 -2.10 7.30 -34.20
N VAL A 169 -3.02 6.92 -33.32
CA VAL A 169 -3.53 7.77 -32.24
C VAL A 169 -2.42 8.07 -31.22
N ASP A 170 -2.61 9.11 -30.40
CA ASP A 170 -1.70 9.48 -29.32
C ASP A 170 -1.32 8.26 -28.45
N GLN A 171 -0.02 8.03 -28.27
CA GLN A 171 0.48 6.86 -27.59
C GLN A 171 -0.02 6.73 -26.14
N TRP A 172 -0.24 7.84 -25.42
CA TRP A 172 -0.76 7.77 -24.05
C TRP A 172 -2.18 7.19 -23.98
N LEU A 173 -2.98 7.43 -25.03
CA LEU A 173 -4.33 6.91 -25.16
C LEU A 173 -4.25 5.41 -25.46
N GLN A 174 -3.47 5.00 -26.47
CA GLN A 174 -3.20 3.59 -26.79
C GLN A 174 -2.74 2.80 -25.55
N GLU A 175 -1.61 3.18 -24.97
CA GLU A 175 -0.99 2.43 -23.88
C GLU A 175 -1.85 2.44 -22.61
N GLY A 176 -2.54 3.56 -22.34
CA GLY A 176 -3.44 3.66 -21.20
C GLY A 176 -4.69 2.81 -21.34
N THR A 177 -5.30 2.71 -22.54
CA THR A 177 -6.47 1.85 -22.75
C THR A 177 -6.13 0.39 -22.93
N ALA A 178 -4.99 0.05 -23.53
CA ALA A 178 -4.48 -1.32 -23.57
C ALA A 178 -4.23 -1.88 -22.17
N GLU A 179 -3.61 -1.11 -21.28
CA GLU A 179 -3.44 -1.49 -19.87
C GLU A 179 -4.80 -1.64 -19.15
N TRP A 180 -5.71 -0.69 -19.35
CA TRP A 180 -7.06 -0.77 -18.78
C TRP A 180 -7.78 -2.06 -19.20
N ALA A 181 -7.70 -2.39 -20.49
CA ALA A 181 -8.31 -3.59 -21.04
C ALA A 181 -7.63 -4.86 -20.53
N ALA A 182 -6.31 -4.89 -20.45
CA ALA A 182 -5.53 -6.02 -19.95
C ALA A 182 -5.81 -6.33 -18.47
N ILE A 183 -5.89 -5.29 -17.62
CA ILE A 183 -6.18 -5.44 -16.19
C ILE A 183 -7.57 -6.06 -16.01
N ARG A 184 -8.57 -5.60 -16.77
CA ARG A 184 -9.92 -6.17 -16.77
C ARG A 184 -9.95 -7.61 -17.28
N ALA A 185 -9.22 -7.91 -18.36
CA ALA A 185 -9.12 -9.27 -18.91
C ALA A 185 -8.45 -10.27 -17.94
N ASN A 186 -7.51 -9.79 -17.13
CA ASN A 186 -6.73 -10.61 -16.20
C ASN A 186 -7.29 -10.65 -14.76
N ASN A 187 -8.24 -9.78 -14.41
CA ASN A 187 -8.70 -9.56 -13.02
C ASN A 187 -7.52 -9.35 -12.03
N ALA A 188 -6.44 -8.69 -12.48
CA ALA A 188 -5.25 -8.49 -11.68
C ALA A 188 -5.24 -7.15 -10.93
N ALA A 189 -4.29 -7.00 -10.02
CA ALA A 189 -4.11 -5.78 -9.22
C ALA A 189 -3.71 -4.54 -10.05
N GLY A 190 -3.30 -4.71 -11.31
CA GLY A 190 -2.72 -3.63 -12.13
C GLY A 190 -1.42 -3.08 -11.56
N GLY A 191 -0.80 -2.15 -12.28
CA GLY A 191 0.34 -1.37 -11.79
C GLY A 191 -0.08 0.00 -11.25
N PHE A 192 0.75 0.59 -10.39
CA PHE A 192 0.59 1.98 -9.94
C PHE A 192 1.74 2.81 -10.47
N GLY A 193 1.43 4.03 -10.96
CA GLY A 193 2.46 5.01 -11.27
C GLY A 193 3.21 5.44 -10.01
N VAL A 194 4.54 5.55 -10.11
CA VAL A 194 5.40 5.96 -8.99
C VAL A 194 5.86 7.41 -9.12
N ASN A 195 5.64 8.05 -10.27
CA ASN A 195 5.91 9.47 -10.47
C ASN A 195 4.70 10.33 -10.04
N PRO A 196 4.78 11.11 -8.96
CA PRO A 196 3.69 11.95 -8.49
C PRO A 196 3.44 13.21 -9.33
N ASP A 197 4.19 13.44 -10.42
CA ASP A 197 4.09 14.65 -11.26
C ASP A 197 3.98 14.36 -12.76
N ARG A 198 3.64 13.11 -13.12
CA ARG A 198 3.46 12.71 -14.51
C ARG A 198 2.22 13.40 -15.10
N THR A 199 2.38 14.05 -16.25
CA THR A 199 1.23 14.52 -17.05
C THR A 199 0.51 13.32 -17.64
N LEU A 200 -0.82 13.39 -17.68
CA LEU A 200 -1.66 12.29 -18.16
C LEU A 200 -1.22 11.79 -19.55
N ASP A 201 -0.88 12.73 -20.43
CA ASP A 201 -0.57 12.57 -21.85
C ASP A 201 0.93 12.41 -22.15
N CYS A 202 1.78 12.26 -21.14
CA CYS A 202 3.22 12.07 -21.34
C CYS A 202 3.55 10.61 -21.66
N VAL A 203 4.26 10.37 -22.77
CA VAL A 203 4.93 9.10 -23.08
C VAL A 203 6.40 9.33 -23.48
N GLY A 204 7.24 8.37 -23.13
CA GLY A 204 8.66 8.33 -23.45
C GLY A 204 9.57 8.63 -22.27
N THR A 205 10.87 8.72 -22.57
CA THR A 205 11.96 8.79 -21.57
C THR A 205 11.91 9.99 -20.63
N ARG A 206 11.12 11.01 -20.95
CA ARG A 206 10.94 12.23 -20.13
C ARG A 206 9.76 12.13 -19.16
N CYS A 207 8.98 11.05 -19.23
CA CYS A 207 7.65 10.94 -18.61
C CYS A 207 7.61 10.12 -17.32
N GLY A 208 8.77 9.69 -16.83
CA GLY A 208 8.89 9.06 -15.52
C GLY A 208 10.20 8.29 -15.34
N ASP A 209 10.39 7.80 -14.13
CA ASP A 209 11.62 7.10 -13.73
C ASP A 209 11.56 5.60 -14.07
N THR A 210 10.35 5.04 -14.13
CA THR A 210 10.14 3.62 -14.43
C THR A 210 9.69 3.40 -15.88
N GLU A 211 9.91 2.20 -16.41
CA GLU A 211 9.36 1.82 -17.71
C GLU A 211 7.83 1.89 -17.71
N TYR A 212 7.20 1.54 -16.59
CA TYR A 212 5.76 1.66 -16.39
C TYR A 212 5.27 3.10 -16.61
N ASP A 213 5.91 4.09 -15.97
CA ASP A 213 5.53 5.50 -16.15
C ASP A 213 5.86 6.02 -17.56
N LYS A 214 7.01 5.62 -18.12
CA LYS A 214 7.46 6.06 -19.45
C LYS A 214 6.53 5.57 -20.56
N ASN A 215 5.94 4.39 -20.42
CA ASN A 215 5.03 3.85 -21.43
C ASN A 215 3.61 4.41 -21.31
N GLY A 216 3.34 5.29 -20.33
CA GLY A 216 2.02 5.89 -20.17
C GLY A 216 0.98 4.99 -19.49
N TYR A 217 1.39 3.81 -19.05
CA TYR A 217 0.54 2.83 -18.39
C TYR A 217 -0.30 3.38 -17.23
N PRO A 218 0.19 4.28 -16.34
CA PRO A 218 -0.64 4.84 -15.28
C PRO A 218 -1.94 5.52 -15.76
N GLY A 219 -2.05 5.87 -17.05
CA GLY A 219 -3.29 6.37 -17.67
C GLY A 219 -4.48 5.42 -17.53
N TRP A 220 -4.26 4.11 -17.35
CA TRP A 220 -5.34 3.12 -17.20
C TRP A 220 -6.32 3.47 -16.07
N MET A 221 -5.83 4.08 -14.97
CA MET A 221 -6.65 4.48 -13.83
C MET A 221 -7.65 5.58 -14.19
N LEU A 222 -7.32 6.45 -15.14
CA LEU A 222 -8.24 7.48 -15.63
C LEU A 222 -9.33 6.87 -16.51
N PHE A 223 -8.99 5.89 -17.35
CA PHE A 223 -9.98 5.17 -18.16
C PHE A 223 -10.88 4.28 -17.30
N GLU A 224 -10.35 3.67 -16.23
CA GLU A 224 -11.19 2.98 -15.25
C GLU A 224 -12.12 3.97 -14.54
N TYR A 225 -11.64 5.16 -14.14
CA TYR A 225 -12.50 6.18 -13.57
C TYR A 225 -13.61 6.63 -14.53
N LEU A 226 -13.28 6.85 -15.82
CA LEU A 226 -14.25 7.17 -16.87
C LEU A 226 -15.32 6.07 -16.98
N ALA A 227 -14.89 4.81 -16.99
CA ALA A 227 -15.74 3.63 -17.11
C ALA A 227 -16.67 3.46 -15.89
N GLU A 228 -16.14 3.55 -14.67
CA GLU A 228 -16.95 3.44 -13.45
C GLU A 228 -17.95 4.59 -13.31
N ARG A 229 -17.55 5.80 -13.69
CA ARG A 229 -18.34 7.00 -13.45
C ARG A 229 -19.45 7.19 -14.47
N TYR A 230 -19.21 6.80 -15.72
CA TYR A 230 -20.07 7.10 -16.87
C TYR A 230 -20.40 5.88 -17.76
N GLY A 231 -19.90 4.70 -17.40
CA GLY A 231 -20.11 3.44 -18.10
C GLY A 231 -18.98 3.09 -19.06
N ASP A 232 -18.67 1.81 -19.19
CA ASP A 232 -17.61 1.26 -20.04
C ASP A 232 -17.68 1.75 -21.50
N GLY A 233 -18.89 1.97 -22.03
CA GLY A 233 -19.10 2.50 -23.38
C GLY A 233 -18.50 3.89 -23.60
N LYS A 234 -18.15 4.64 -22.55
CA LYS A 234 -17.46 5.91 -22.68
C LYS A 234 -15.99 5.75 -23.05
N VAL A 235 -15.31 4.68 -22.64
CA VAL A 235 -13.95 4.39 -23.10
C VAL A 235 -13.96 4.12 -24.60
N LYS A 236 -14.91 3.29 -25.07
CA LYS A 236 -15.13 3.05 -26.51
C LYS A 236 -15.47 4.34 -27.28
N ALA A 237 -16.27 5.21 -26.68
CA ALA A 237 -16.62 6.48 -27.33
C ALA A 237 -15.39 7.38 -27.57
N VAL A 238 -14.35 7.33 -26.72
CA VAL A 238 -13.10 8.08 -26.95
C VAL A 238 -12.46 7.62 -28.25
N TRP A 239 -12.38 6.30 -28.44
CA TRP A 239 -11.87 5.69 -29.66
C TRP A 239 -12.73 5.99 -30.89
N ASP A 240 -14.05 6.04 -30.74
CA ASP A 240 -14.94 6.48 -31.83
C ASP A 240 -14.70 7.94 -32.24
N GLN A 241 -14.35 8.81 -31.29
CA GLN A 241 -13.95 10.19 -31.60
C GLN A 241 -12.59 10.24 -32.30
N ALA A 242 -11.61 9.47 -31.81
CA ALA A 242 -10.28 9.39 -32.42
C ALA A 242 -10.36 8.88 -33.88
N ALA A 243 -11.17 7.85 -34.14
CA ALA A 243 -11.42 7.34 -35.49
C ALA A 243 -12.12 8.38 -36.38
N ALA A 244 -13.07 9.15 -35.82
CA ALA A 244 -13.77 10.21 -36.55
C ALA A 244 -12.91 11.46 -36.78
N SER A 245 -11.88 11.68 -35.95
CA SER A 245 -11.01 12.86 -35.97
C SER A 245 -9.52 12.47 -35.83
N PRO A 246 -8.90 11.76 -36.79
CA PRO A 246 -7.56 11.19 -36.61
C PRO A 246 -6.39 12.19 -36.39
N ALA A 247 -6.65 13.48 -36.55
CA ALA A 247 -5.68 14.55 -36.30
C ALA A 247 -5.92 15.31 -34.99
N ALA A 248 -7.00 14.97 -34.27
CA ALA A 248 -7.28 15.55 -32.97
C ALA A 248 -6.38 14.90 -31.90
N PRO A 249 -5.87 15.66 -30.92
CA PRO A 249 -5.23 15.07 -29.76
C PRO A 249 -6.23 14.21 -28.97
N GLY A 250 -5.78 13.10 -28.40
CA GLY A 250 -6.63 12.21 -27.60
C GLY A 250 -7.28 12.92 -26.40
N THR A 251 -6.70 14.02 -25.91
CA THR A 251 -7.28 14.86 -24.86
C THR A 251 -8.54 15.60 -25.34
N THR A 252 -8.58 15.94 -26.63
CA THR A 252 -9.77 16.50 -27.29
C THR A 252 -10.83 15.42 -27.46
N ASP A 253 -10.45 14.21 -27.86
CA ASP A 253 -11.37 13.07 -27.99
C ASP A 253 -12.01 12.71 -26.65
N LEU A 254 -11.21 12.65 -25.57
CA LEU A 254 -11.68 12.47 -24.21
C LEU A 254 -12.66 13.59 -23.81
N ALA A 255 -12.32 14.85 -24.06
CA ALA A 255 -13.20 15.98 -23.73
C ALA A 255 -14.56 15.90 -24.44
N ASN A 256 -14.57 15.47 -25.71
CA ASN A 256 -15.77 15.41 -26.53
C ASN A 256 -16.77 14.32 -26.11
N VAL A 257 -16.32 13.29 -25.40
CA VAL A 257 -17.21 12.20 -24.95
C VAL A 257 -17.79 12.42 -23.56
N LEU A 258 -17.32 13.43 -22.83
CA LEU A 258 -17.82 13.74 -21.50
C LEU A 258 -19.30 14.17 -21.57
N PRO A 259 -20.11 13.88 -20.52
CA PRO A 259 -21.51 14.30 -20.51
C PRO A 259 -21.67 15.83 -20.61
N SER A 260 -22.82 16.27 -21.11
CA SER A 260 -23.16 17.69 -21.14
C SER A 260 -23.03 18.33 -19.75
N GLY A 261 -22.32 19.45 -19.69
CA GLY A 261 -22.00 20.16 -18.44
C GLY A 261 -20.73 19.68 -17.73
N THR A 262 -20.06 18.63 -18.21
CA THR A 262 -18.75 18.19 -17.72
C THR A 262 -17.65 18.61 -18.70
N SER A 263 -16.77 19.51 -18.26
CA SER A 263 -15.54 19.84 -18.97
C SER A 263 -14.43 18.84 -18.65
N LEU A 264 -13.39 18.77 -19.51
CA LEU A 264 -12.18 18.02 -19.20
C LEU A 264 -11.55 18.46 -17.87
N ALA A 265 -11.54 19.77 -17.60
CA ALA A 265 -11.06 20.33 -16.35
C ALA A 265 -11.80 19.77 -15.13
N SER A 266 -13.15 19.82 -15.14
CA SER A 266 -13.96 19.27 -14.04
C SER A 266 -13.78 17.75 -13.90
N PHE A 267 -13.72 17.02 -15.02
CA PHE A 267 -13.48 15.58 -15.01
C PHE A 267 -12.12 15.24 -14.40
N PHE A 268 -11.06 15.96 -14.79
CA PHE A 268 -9.72 15.75 -14.26
C PHE A 268 -9.65 16.05 -12.76
N ASN A 269 -10.24 17.15 -12.31
CA ASN A 269 -10.32 17.48 -10.88
C ASN A 269 -11.05 16.38 -10.08
N ASP A 270 -12.17 15.87 -10.58
CA ASP A 270 -12.92 14.78 -9.95
C ASP A 270 -12.11 13.46 -9.93
N TYR A 271 -11.46 13.11 -11.04
CA TYR A 271 -10.55 11.96 -11.13
C TYR A 271 -9.42 12.07 -10.09
N THR A 272 -8.78 13.23 -9.98
CA THR A 272 -7.66 13.42 -9.03
C THR A 272 -8.12 13.27 -7.57
N THR A 273 -9.39 13.61 -7.28
CA THR A 273 -10.02 13.38 -5.99
C THR A 273 -10.33 11.90 -5.76
N ALA A 274 -10.83 11.18 -6.77
CA ALA A 274 -11.03 9.73 -6.70
C ALA A 274 -9.69 9.00 -6.46
N ARG A 275 -8.64 9.42 -7.16
CA ARG A 275 -7.28 8.90 -6.98
C ARG A 275 -6.74 9.15 -5.58
N MET A 276 -6.92 10.35 -5.03
CA MET A 276 -6.56 10.67 -3.65
C MET A 276 -7.30 9.80 -2.63
N THR A 277 -8.60 9.60 -2.86
CA THR A 277 -9.51 8.92 -1.92
C THR A 277 -9.49 7.40 -2.03
N GLY A 278 -8.93 6.86 -3.13
CA GLY A 278 -9.09 5.46 -3.49
C GLY A 278 -10.55 5.09 -3.78
N ASN A 279 -11.38 6.07 -4.17
CA ASN A 279 -12.81 5.89 -4.40
C ASN A 279 -13.07 5.29 -5.79
N PHE A 280 -12.65 4.05 -5.95
CA PHE A 280 -12.90 3.19 -7.10
C PHE A 280 -13.71 1.98 -6.67
N THR A 281 -14.52 1.45 -7.58
CA THR A 281 -15.25 0.19 -7.37
C THR A 281 -14.42 -1.04 -7.71
N MET A 282 -13.44 -0.89 -8.61
CA MET A 282 -12.52 -1.92 -9.03
C MET A 282 -11.65 -2.33 -7.86
N ALA A 283 -11.67 -3.62 -7.51
CA ALA A 283 -11.02 -4.13 -6.29
C ALA A 283 -9.51 -3.86 -6.25
N SER A 284 -8.85 -3.80 -7.41
CA SER A 284 -7.43 -3.47 -7.54
C SER A 284 -7.10 -2.01 -7.17
N LEU A 285 -8.04 -1.09 -7.34
CA LEU A 285 -7.87 0.34 -7.04
C LEU A 285 -8.56 0.79 -5.76
N ALA A 286 -9.58 0.07 -5.31
CA ALA A 286 -10.36 0.41 -4.12
C ALA A 286 -9.46 0.62 -2.89
N GLY A 287 -9.53 1.82 -2.31
CA GLY A 287 -8.72 2.21 -1.15
C GLY A 287 -7.24 2.49 -1.43
N SER A 288 -6.75 2.26 -2.66
CA SER A 288 -5.37 2.56 -3.06
C SER A 288 -5.13 4.06 -3.02
N ARG A 289 -3.90 4.46 -2.63
CA ARG A 289 -3.50 5.87 -2.48
C ARG A 289 -2.43 6.25 -3.49
N PRO A 290 -2.35 7.53 -3.88
CA PRO A 290 -1.32 7.98 -4.79
C PRO A 290 0.03 8.08 -4.11
N GLN A 291 1.09 8.10 -4.91
CA GLN A 291 2.41 8.51 -4.45
C GLN A 291 2.35 9.96 -3.95
N LEU A 292 3.00 10.22 -2.82
CA LEU A 292 3.03 11.53 -2.18
C LEU A 292 4.17 12.37 -2.73
N TYR A 293 3.92 13.68 -2.88
CA TYR A 293 4.95 14.66 -3.21
C TYR A 293 5.69 15.14 -1.97
N ALA A 294 4.95 15.52 -0.92
CA ALA A 294 5.53 16.09 0.29
C ALA A 294 4.71 15.72 1.53
N ASN A 295 5.36 15.77 2.69
CA ASN A 295 4.75 15.62 3.99
C ASN A 295 4.93 16.89 4.82
N VAL A 296 3.82 17.45 5.32
CA VAL A 296 3.78 18.69 6.10
C VAL A 296 3.31 18.38 7.52
N PRO A 297 4.20 18.47 8.52
CA PRO A 297 3.82 18.34 9.92
C PRO A 297 2.93 19.50 10.37
N VAL A 298 1.70 19.19 10.75
CA VAL A 298 0.78 20.12 11.41
C VAL A 298 1.09 20.05 12.91
N GLY A 299 1.82 21.05 13.40
CA GLY A 299 2.39 21.07 14.76
C GLY A 299 1.38 20.86 15.90
N THR A 300 1.88 20.65 17.11
CA THR A 300 1.06 20.36 18.31
C THR A 300 0.58 21.62 19.05
N THR A 301 0.93 22.81 18.58
CA THR A 301 0.58 24.12 19.17
C THR A 301 0.04 25.06 18.10
N SER A 302 -0.77 26.06 18.49
CA SER A 302 -1.27 27.06 17.53
C SER A 302 -0.12 27.76 16.81
N GLY A 303 -0.29 27.99 15.50
CA GLY A 303 0.73 28.61 14.68
C GLY A 303 0.45 28.52 13.19
N THR A 304 1.34 29.12 12.40
CA THR A 304 1.30 29.03 10.93
C THR A 304 2.08 27.83 10.44
N LEU A 305 1.59 27.21 9.37
CA LEU A 305 2.31 26.17 8.66
C LEU A 305 3.41 26.78 7.77
N PRO A 306 4.54 26.07 7.57
CA PRO A 306 5.55 26.51 6.63
C PRO A 306 4.98 26.63 5.22
N LEU A 307 5.35 27.68 4.51
CA LEU A 307 5.03 27.88 3.10
C LEU A 307 5.52 26.70 2.25
N GLN A 308 4.63 26.11 1.44
CA GLN A 308 4.98 25.03 0.52
C GLN A 308 4.73 25.44 -0.94
N PRO A 309 5.78 25.83 -1.70
CA PRO A 309 5.68 25.95 -3.14
C PRO A 309 5.67 24.56 -3.79
N VAL A 310 4.75 24.33 -4.72
CA VAL A 310 4.56 23.06 -5.42
C VAL A 310 4.31 23.34 -6.89
N ALA A 311 5.33 23.15 -7.74
CA ALA A 311 5.16 23.17 -9.19
C ALA A 311 4.40 21.92 -9.65
N VAL A 312 3.41 22.07 -10.53
CA VAL A 312 2.64 20.94 -11.08
C VAL A 312 2.57 21.11 -12.60
N ASN A 313 2.91 20.05 -13.34
CA ASN A 313 2.83 20.05 -14.80
C ASN A 313 1.39 20.06 -15.31
N HIS A 314 1.19 20.31 -16.61
CA HIS A 314 -0.14 20.27 -17.20
C HIS A 314 -0.75 18.87 -17.07
N LEU A 315 -2.08 18.75 -16.98
CA LEU A 315 -2.79 17.49 -16.75
C LEU A 315 -2.13 16.57 -15.69
N ALA A 316 -1.58 17.14 -14.63
CA ALA A 316 -0.93 16.44 -13.54
C ALA A 316 -1.51 16.86 -12.18
N VAL A 317 -1.23 16.06 -11.15
CA VAL A 317 -1.64 16.36 -9.78
C VAL A 317 -0.56 15.93 -8.80
N ARG A 318 -0.23 16.80 -7.85
CA ARG A 318 0.60 16.46 -6.70
C ARG A 318 -0.25 16.36 -5.45
N TYR A 319 0.11 15.40 -4.59
CA TYR A 319 -0.55 15.16 -3.31
C TYR A 319 0.39 15.47 -2.16
N ILE A 320 -0.06 16.32 -1.22
CA ILE A 320 0.64 16.59 0.03
C ILE A 320 -0.07 15.87 1.16
N THR A 321 0.69 15.26 2.08
CA THR A 321 0.15 14.81 3.35
C THR A 321 0.32 15.84 4.45
N LEU A 322 -0.68 15.91 5.32
CA LEU A 322 -0.70 16.71 6.54
C LEU A 322 -0.67 15.73 7.71
N THR A 323 0.46 15.64 8.41
CA THR A 323 0.62 14.73 9.56
C THR A 323 0.26 15.44 10.85
N HIS A 324 -0.41 14.72 11.74
CA HIS A 324 -0.68 15.14 13.11
C HIS A 324 0.62 15.18 13.95
N GLY A 325 0.51 15.53 15.24
CA GLY A 325 1.65 15.59 16.16
C GLY A 325 2.49 14.31 16.16
N SER A 326 3.77 14.37 16.52
CA SER A 326 4.70 13.26 16.35
C SER A 326 4.91 12.39 17.59
N ASP A 327 4.48 12.84 18.77
CA ASP A 327 4.72 12.14 20.04
C ASP A 327 3.41 11.55 20.60
N PRO A 328 3.20 10.22 20.53
CA PRO A 328 2.00 9.57 21.06
C PRO A 328 1.93 9.58 22.60
N THR A 329 2.98 10.04 23.29
CA THR A 329 3.04 10.13 24.76
C THR A 329 2.61 11.51 25.30
N GLN A 330 2.45 12.51 24.43
CA GLN A 330 1.95 13.83 24.83
C GLN A 330 0.42 13.87 24.82
N PRO A 331 -0.20 14.66 25.71
CA PRO A 331 -1.62 14.95 25.60
C PRO A 331 -1.90 15.63 24.25
N CYS A 332 -2.94 15.16 23.55
CA CYS A 332 -3.41 15.77 22.33
C CYS A 332 -4.73 16.51 22.56
N PHE A 333 -4.96 17.52 21.73
CA PHE A 333 -6.02 18.49 21.90
C PHE A 333 -6.81 18.66 20.60
N ALA A 334 -8.06 19.08 20.75
CA ALA A 334 -8.87 19.53 19.64
C ALA A 334 -8.21 20.75 18.99
N ALA A 335 -8.30 20.82 17.67
CA ALA A 335 -7.74 21.92 16.91
C ALA A 335 -8.60 22.25 15.70
N THR A 336 -8.33 23.39 15.10
CA THR A 336 -8.89 23.79 13.81
C THR A 336 -7.74 23.99 12.84
N LEU A 337 -7.83 23.37 11.66
CA LEU A 337 -6.86 23.54 10.58
C LEU A 337 -7.47 24.41 9.49
N THR A 338 -6.80 25.51 9.17
CA THR A 338 -7.09 26.35 8.02
C THR A 338 -6.01 26.16 6.97
N LEU A 339 -6.41 25.92 5.73
CA LEU A 339 -5.53 25.78 4.57
C LEU A 339 -5.92 26.82 3.52
N ASP A 340 -4.91 27.44 2.93
CA ASP A 340 -5.01 28.37 1.82
C ASP A 340 -4.07 27.93 0.71
N VAL A 341 -4.59 27.81 -0.50
CA VAL A 341 -3.84 27.45 -1.70
C VAL A 341 -3.94 28.60 -2.68
N THR A 342 -2.81 29.19 -3.03
CA THR A 342 -2.73 30.11 -4.18
C THR A 342 -2.65 29.28 -5.45
N ILE A 343 -3.62 29.45 -6.34
CA ILE A 343 -3.71 28.81 -7.65
C ILE A 343 -2.99 29.72 -8.67
N PRO A 344 -2.07 29.18 -9.48
CA PRO A 344 -1.37 29.94 -10.52
C PRO A 344 -2.34 30.45 -11.60
N ALA A 345 -2.00 31.58 -12.22
CA ALA A 345 -2.83 32.18 -13.25
C ALA A 345 -2.96 31.25 -14.47
N GLY A 346 -4.16 31.15 -15.03
CA GLY A 346 -4.44 30.29 -16.20
C GLY A 346 -4.74 28.83 -15.86
N VAL A 347 -4.74 28.45 -14.59
CA VAL A 347 -5.12 27.10 -14.13
C VAL A 347 -6.51 27.13 -13.48
N VAL A 348 -7.38 26.18 -13.86
CA VAL A 348 -8.68 25.95 -13.22
C VAL A 348 -8.57 24.73 -12.31
N SER A 349 -8.18 25.00 -11.08
CA SER A 349 -7.98 23.98 -10.06
C SER A 349 -9.08 23.99 -9.01
N THR A 350 -9.51 22.81 -8.59
CA THR A 350 -10.28 22.56 -7.37
C THR A 350 -9.44 21.73 -6.41
N PRO A 351 -8.51 22.35 -5.63
CA PRO A 351 -7.80 21.62 -4.60
C PRO A 351 -8.78 20.98 -3.63
N THR A 352 -8.51 19.75 -3.19
CA THR A 352 -9.42 18.98 -2.35
C THR A 352 -8.70 18.46 -1.13
N TYR A 353 -9.31 18.65 0.04
CA TYR A 353 -8.85 18.11 1.31
C TYR A 353 -9.52 16.78 1.62
N TYR A 354 -8.77 15.81 2.13
CA TYR A 354 -9.31 14.54 2.61
C TYR A 354 -8.67 14.15 3.94
N ALA A 355 -9.47 14.13 5.01
CA ALA A 355 -8.98 13.84 6.36
C ALA A 355 -8.49 12.40 6.54
N ASN A 356 -8.86 11.49 5.63
CA ASN A 356 -8.50 10.07 5.70
C ASN A 356 -8.88 9.40 7.03
N THR A 357 -10.05 9.75 7.55
CA THR A 357 -10.65 9.10 8.73
C THR A 357 -11.87 8.27 8.31
N LYS A 358 -12.30 7.36 9.18
CA LYS A 358 -13.38 6.38 8.97
C LYS A 358 -14.66 6.92 8.33
N THR A 359 -15.03 8.15 8.63
CA THR A 359 -16.27 8.79 8.16
C THR A 359 -16.01 10.00 7.27
N SER A 360 -14.74 10.31 6.98
CA SER A 360 -14.40 11.48 6.18
C SER A 360 -14.79 11.31 4.72
N VAL A 361 -15.37 12.37 4.17
CA VAL A 361 -15.54 12.56 2.73
C VAL A 361 -14.55 13.63 2.29
N ALA A 362 -14.07 13.54 1.05
CA ALA A 362 -13.24 14.58 0.46
C ALA A 362 -14.02 15.89 0.35
N GLN A 363 -13.38 17.00 0.68
CA GLN A 363 -13.97 18.33 0.76
C GLN A 363 -13.21 19.27 -0.18
N PRO A 364 -13.85 19.76 -1.26
CA PRO A 364 -13.21 20.74 -2.13
C PRO A 364 -12.97 22.04 -1.36
N LEU A 365 -11.84 22.68 -1.61
CA LEU A 365 -11.57 24.02 -1.10
C LEU A 365 -12.47 25.02 -1.81
N THR A 366 -12.90 26.07 -1.11
CA THR A 366 -13.69 27.14 -1.71
C THR A 366 -12.77 28.06 -2.50
N VAL A 367 -12.96 28.13 -3.82
CA VAL A 367 -12.15 28.97 -4.71
C VAL A 367 -12.77 30.37 -4.83
N THR A 368 -12.00 31.40 -4.50
CA THR A 368 -12.32 32.82 -4.70
C THR A 368 -11.16 33.51 -5.41
N GLY A 369 -11.34 33.83 -6.69
CA GLY A 369 -10.26 34.35 -7.52
C GLY A 369 -9.14 33.32 -7.68
N SER A 370 -7.90 33.69 -7.38
CA SER A 370 -6.72 32.82 -7.43
C SER A 370 -6.42 32.11 -6.09
N THR A 371 -7.34 32.12 -5.14
CA THR A 371 -7.13 31.51 -3.81
C THR A 371 -8.22 30.48 -3.53
N ALA A 372 -7.82 29.28 -3.14
CA ALA A 372 -8.71 28.25 -2.63
C ALA A 372 -8.49 28.08 -1.12
N SER A 373 -9.54 28.06 -0.32
CA SER A 373 -9.41 27.98 1.15
C SER A 373 -10.39 26.98 1.76
N ILE A 374 -9.99 26.36 2.88
CA ILE A 374 -10.88 25.56 3.72
C ILE A 374 -10.47 25.67 5.20
N THR A 375 -11.46 25.59 6.08
CA THR A 375 -11.25 25.42 7.53
C THR A 375 -11.95 24.14 7.96
N VAL A 376 -11.20 23.22 8.58
CA VAL A 376 -11.68 21.89 8.96
C VAL A 376 -11.36 21.58 10.43
N PRO A 377 -12.17 20.72 11.08
CA PRO A 377 -11.79 20.14 12.36
C PRO A 377 -10.46 19.38 12.27
N TRP A 378 -9.64 19.53 13.31
CA TRP A 378 -8.34 18.89 13.43
C TRP A 378 -8.12 18.38 14.87
N ASN A 379 -7.04 17.63 15.07
CA ASN A 379 -6.56 17.23 16.39
C ASN A 379 -5.04 17.11 16.36
N THR A 380 -4.36 17.23 17.49
CA THR A 380 -2.90 17.12 17.54
C THR A 380 -2.40 15.68 17.78
N CYS A 381 -3.27 14.68 17.69
CA CYS A 381 -3.00 13.31 18.15
C CYS A 381 -2.14 12.52 17.15
N ALA A 382 -0.98 12.04 17.59
CA ALA A 382 -0.05 11.27 16.75
C ALA A 382 -0.60 9.96 16.18
N GLY A 383 -1.65 9.40 16.79
CA GLY A 383 -2.32 8.20 16.31
C GLY A 383 -3.34 8.44 15.20
N SER A 384 -3.64 9.70 14.84
CA SER A 384 -4.60 10.02 13.79
C SER A 384 -3.98 9.76 12.41
N PRO A 385 -4.76 9.23 11.44
CA PRO A 385 -4.31 9.06 10.07
C PRO A 385 -3.94 10.42 9.44
N SER A 386 -2.93 10.44 8.59
CA SER A 386 -2.56 11.66 7.87
C SER A 386 -3.67 12.08 6.91
N ALA A 387 -3.94 13.37 6.86
CA ALA A 387 -4.83 13.95 5.85
C ALA A 387 -4.07 14.24 4.55
N TYR A 388 -4.81 14.45 3.47
CA TYR A 388 -4.28 14.68 2.12
C TYR A 388 -4.84 15.99 1.55
N LEU A 389 -4.03 16.64 0.72
CA LEU A 389 -4.42 17.77 -0.10
C LEU A 389 -4.01 17.48 -1.54
N SER A 390 -4.96 17.53 -2.48
CA SER A 390 -4.67 17.46 -3.92
C SER A 390 -4.42 18.85 -4.51
N LEU A 391 -3.45 18.93 -5.42
CA LEU A 391 -3.12 20.13 -6.19
C LEU A 391 -3.15 19.81 -7.69
N PRO A 392 -4.34 19.75 -8.31
CA PRO A 392 -4.47 19.43 -9.73
C PRO A 392 -4.20 20.65 -10.61
N ASN A 393 -3.45 20.47 -11.69
CA ASN A 393 -3.32 21.41 -12.80
C ASN A 393 -4.03 20.82 -14.02
N ASP A 394 -5.16 21.41 -14.40
CA ASP A 394 -6.04 20.97 -15.46
C ASP A 394 -5.67 21.52 -16.85
N SER A 395 -4.66 22.39 -16.92
CA SER A 395 -4.26 23.01 -18.18
C SER A 395 -3.79 21.97 -19.20
N LEU A 396 -3.89 22.31 -20.48
CA LEU A 396 -3.50 21.44 -21.62
C LEU A 396 -2.06 21.67 -22.11
N GLY A 397 -1.26 22.47 -21.40
CA GLY A 397 0.11 22.74 -21.84
C GLY A 397 0.86 23.79 -21.03
N SER A 398 0.34 24.18 -19.86
CA SER A 398 1.09 25.03 -18.93
C SER A 398 1.77 24.15 -17.89
N ASP A 399 3.03 23.82 -18.14
CA ASP A 399 3.87 23.03 -17.25
C ASP A 399 4.45 23.84 -16.09
N GLY A 400 4.89 23.13 -15.04
CA GLY A 400 5.60 23.71 -13.90
C GLY A 400 4.85 24.82 -13.16
N GLN A 401 3.51 24.80 -13.17
CA GLN A 401 2.70 25.85 -12.57
C GLN A 401 2.79 25.77 -11.05
N GLU A 402 3.25 26.85 -10.41
CA GLU A 402 3.52 26.85 -8.97
C GLU A 402 2.27 27.17 -8.16
N PHE A 403 1.78 26.15 -7.44
CA PHE A 403 0.83 26.31 -6.36
C PHE A 403 1.58 26.69 -5.09
N THR A 404 0.98 27.57 -4.28
CA THR A 404 1.54 27.91 -2.97
C THR A 404 0.57 27.51 -1.87
N VAL A 405 0.94 26.51 -1.07
CA VAL A 405 0.14 26.08 0.09
C VAL A 405 0.61 26.80 1.34
N ARG A 406 -0.35 27.34 2.07
CA ARG A 406 -0.21 27.97 3.40
C ARG A 406 -1.29 27.42 4.31
N GLY A 407 -1.14 27.66 5.60
CA GLY A 407 -2.19 27.36 6.54
C GLY A 407 -1.83 27.76 7.95
N SER A 408 -2.75 27.50 8.86
CA SER A 408 -2.55 27.66 10.29
C SER A 408 -3.33 26.59 11.03
N VAL A 409 -2.77 26.17 12.17
CA VAL A 409 -3.48 25.36 13.14
C VAL A 409 -3.79 26.23 14.35
N ASP A 410 -5.00 26.13 14.87
CA ASP A 410 -5.39 26.70 16.15
C ASP A 410 -5.78 25.59 17.11
N VAL A 411 -4.97 25.40 18.15
CA VAL A 411 -5.10 24.32 19.14
C VAL A 411 -5.83 24.86 20.36
N ASP A 412 -6.87 24.17 20.81
CA ASP A 412 -7.54 24.46 22.08
C ASP A 412 -6.93 23.59 23.21
N PRO A 413 -5.97 24.12 24.01
CA PRO A 413 -5.31 23.34 25.05
C PRO A 413 -6.26 22.96 26.21
N ASN A 414 -7.50 23.43 26.22
CA ASN A 414 -8.49 23.11 27.25
C ASN A 414 -9.42 21.96 26.83
N THR A 415 -9.34 21.49 25.58
CA THR A 415 -10.21 20.44 25.05
C THR A 415 -9.35 19.24 24.62
N PRO A 416 -9.12 18.27 25.52
CA PRO A 416 -8.44 17.02 25.17
C PRO A 416 -9.15 16.30 24.02
N ALA A 417 -8.35 15.69 23.13
CA ALA A 417 -8.85 14.90 22.00
C ALA A 417 -8.37 13.45 22.08
N ALA A 418 -8.91 12.63 21.18
CA ALA A 418 -8.44 11.28 20.93
C ALA A 418 -8.04 11.15 19.45
N PRO A 419 -7.12 10.22 19.12
CA PRO A 419 -6.83 9.87 17.73
C PRO A 419 -8.10 9.56 16.94
N SER A 420 -8.16 10.04 15.70
CA SER A 420 -9.25 9.71 14.79
C SER A 420 -9.08 8.31 14.22
N ASP A 421 -10.18 7.58 14.06
CA ASP A 421 -10.16 6.24 13.48
C ASP A 421 -9.79 6.29 11.98
N PRO A 422 -8.90 5.41 11.49
CA PRO A 422 -8.62 5.30 10.06
C PRO A 422 -9.79 4.66 9.29
N PRO A 423 -9.80 4.73 7.94
CA PRO A 423 -10.81 4.07 7.12
C PRO A 423 -10.77 2.54 7.30
N PRO A 424 -11.92 1.85 7.13
CA PRO A 424 -11.96 0.38 7.14
C PRO A 424 -10.95 -0.22 6.14
N GLY A 425 -10.22 -1.25 6.55
CA GLY A 425 -9.20 -1.90 5.71
C GLY A 425 -7.79 -1.28 5.80
N ALA A 426 -7.61 -0.15 6.49
CA ALA A 426 -6.28 0.33 6.83
C ALA A 426 -5.61 -0.63 7.82
N HIS A 427 -4.55 -1.33 7.38
CA HIS A 427 -3.73 -2.14 8.27
C HIS A 427 -2.95 -1.21 9.20
N VAL A 428 -3.41 -1.09 10.45
CA VAL A 428 -2.59 -0.52 11.52
C VAL A 428 -1.47 -1.51 11.80
N ILE A 429 -0.26 -1.22 11.29
CA ILE A 429 0.93 -1.99 11.62
C ILE A 429 1.34 -1.61 13.05
N GLY A 430 1.05 -2.51 13.98
CA GLY A 430 1.34 -2.35 15.41
C GLY A 430 0.20 -2.91 16.22
N THR A 431 0.52 -3.59 17.33
CA THR A 431 -0.51 -4.11 18.24
C THR A 431 -1.39 -2.94 18.70
N PRO A 432 -2.70 -2.94 18.42
CA PRO A 432 -3.60 -1.93 18.96
C PRO A 432 -3.52 -2.04 20.49
N ILE A 433 -2.84 -1.09 21.13
CA ILE A 433 -2.88 -0.99 22.58
C ILE A 433 -4.20 -0.29 22.86
N SER A 434 -5.20 -1.05 23.31
CA SER A 434 -6.46 -0.46 23.73
C SER A 434 -6.18 0.67 24.69
N ALA A 435 -6.60 1.90 24.34
CA ALA A 435 -6.58 3.00 25.27
C ALA A 435 -7.35 2.57 26.53
N PRO A 436 -6.77 2.68 27.74
CA PRO A 436 -7.48 2.32 28.96
C PRO A 436 -8.80 3.10 29.04
N THR A 437 -9.93 2.40 29.10
CA THR A 437 -11.26 3.03 29.28
C THR A 437 -11.48 3.56 30.70
N SER A 438 -10.47 3.38 31.56
CA SER A 438 -10.36 3.96 32.89
C SER A 438 -8.90 4.32 33.15
N ASP A 439 -8.67 5.42 33.86
CA ASP A 439 -7.36 5.84 34.37
C ASP A 439 -6.83 4.76 35.32
N PRO A 440 -5.89 3.89 34.88
CA PRO A 440 -5.48 2.75 35.66
C PRO A 440 -4.52 3.21 36.76
N ALA A 441 -4.70 2.68 37.97
CA ALA A 441 -3.76 2.95 39.06
C ALA A 441 -2.33 2.57 38.65
N PRO A 442 -1.32 3.38 39.01
CA PRO A 442 0.06 3.07 38.64
C PRO A 442 0.49 1.73 39.25
N THR A 443 1.26 0.96 38.48
CA THR A 443 1.91 -0.24 38.99
C THR A 443 3.13 0.17 39.82
N LEU A 444 3.34 -0.51 40.94
CA LEU A 444 4.40 -0.17 41.89
C LEU A 444 5.41 -1.30 42.05
N ASN A 445 6.69 -0.96 42.09
CA ASN A 445 7.73 -1.80 42.62
C ASN A 445 8.23 -1.20 43.94
N VAL A 446 7.87 -1.84 45.05
CA VAL A 446 8.27 -1.39 46.40
C VAL A 446 9.52 -2.15 46.84
N TYR A 447 10.65 -1.45 46.85
CA TYR A 447 11.93 -2.00 47.30
C TYR A 447 12.04 -1.89 48.81
N ALA A 448 11.51 -2.90 49.50
CA ALA A 448 11.55 -3.00 50.95
C ALA A 448 11.58 -4.47 51.41
N PRO A 449 12.31 -4.78 52.50
CA PRO A 449 12.32 -6.14 53.06
C PRO A 449 10.93 -6.55 53.51
N GLU A 450 10.67 -7.86 53.54
CA GLU A 450 9.38 -8.44 53.95
C GLU A 450 8.98 -8.01 55.38
N VAL A 451 9.98 -7.87 56.26
CA VAL A 451 9.86 -7.34 57.62
C VAL A 451 10.55 -5.98 57.74
N LEU A 452 9.77 -4.96 58.09
CA LEU A 452 10.19 -3.59 58.28
C LEU A 452 10.51 -3.33 59.76
N HIS A 453 11.74 -2.95 60.05
CA HIS A 453 12.14 -2.54 61.39
C HIS A 453 11.98 -1.03 61.54
N VAL A 454 11.00 -0.59 62.34
CA VAL A 454 10.78 0.83 62.62
C VAL A 454 11.59 1.30 63.82
N SER A 455 12.34 2.38 63.63
CA SER A 455 13.14 3.00 64.70
C SER A 455 12.25 3.52 65.82
N SER A 456 12.64 3.21 67.06
CA SER A 456 11.98 3.73 68.26
C SER A 456 12.20 5.22 68.50
N LYS A 457 13.13 5.85 67.79
CA LYS A 457 13.40 7.30 67.87
C LYS A 457 12.56 8.09 66.88
N THR A 458 12.53 7.68 65.60
CA THR A 458 11.91 8.47 64.53
C THR A 458 10.48 8.04 64.22
N ARG A 459 10.13 6.76 64.44
CA ARG A 459 8.79 6.20 64.15
C ARG A 459 8.34 6.37 62.70
N VAL A 460 9.28 6.52 61.77
CA VAL A 460 9.00 6.69 60.35
C VAL A 460 9.23 5.38 59.61
N LEU A 461 8.24 4.99 58.81
CA LEU A 461 8.39 3.99 57.77
C LEU A 461 8.79 4.71 56.48
N ARG A 462 9.90 4.29 55.87
CA ARG A 462 10.44 4.89 54.65
C ARG A 462 10.52 3.83 53.56
N PHE A 463 10.09 4.19 52.34
CA PHE A 463 10.02 3.31 51.20
C PHE A 463 10.66 3.96 49.98
N VAL A 464 11.38 3.15 49.21
CA VAL A 464 11.76 3.48 47.84
C VAL A 464 10.77 2.77 46.94
N VAL A 465 9.95 3.56 46.24
CA VAL A 465 8.86 3.06 45.40
C VAL A 465 9.09 3.52 43.97
N PHE A 466 9.17 2.58 43.04
CA PHE A 466 9.13 2.88 41.63
C PHE A 466 7.69 2.81 41.13
N SER A 467 7.20 3.87 40.50
CA SER A 467 5.83 3.99 39.99
C SER A 467 5.83 4.04 38.47
N SER A 468 4.89 3.36 37.81
CA SER A 468 4.73 3.43 36.34
C SER A 468 4.10 4.74 35.84
N GLY A 469 3.53 5.54 36.75
CA GLY A 469 2.80 6.77 36.44
C GLY A 469 2.52 7.60 37.69
N ASP A 470 1.81 8.71 37.51
CA ASP A 470 1.42 9.60 38.61
C ASP A 470 0.24 9.02 39.40
N GLY A 471 0.13 9.38 40.68
CA GLY A 471 -0.96 8.89 41.53
C GLY A 471 -0.70 9.10 43.01
N ARG A 472 -1.22 8.19 43.84
CA ARG A 472 -1.02 8.19 45.29
C ARG A 472 -0.72 6.79 45.81
N LEU A 473 0.05 6.70 46.89
CA LEU A 473 0.24 5.49 47.68
C LEU A 473 -0.48 5.65 49.01
N GLY A 474 -1.61 4.97 49.19
CA GLY A 474 -2.31 4.88 50.47
C GLY A 474 -1.66 3.84 51.37
N ALA A 475 -1.58 4.09 52.68
CA ALA A 475 -1.02 3.14 53.64
C ALA A 475 -1.95 2.93 54.84
N VAL A 476 -2.10 1.66 55.24
CA VAL A 476 -2.89 1.23 56.41
C VAL A 476 -2.07 0.21 57.20
N LEU A 477 -1.95 0.39 58.52
CA LEU A 477 -1.27 -0.56 59.40
C LEU A 477 -2.29 -1.21 60.35
N GLY A 478 -2.56 -2.50 60.13
CA GLY A 478 -3.69 -3.19 60.75
C GLY A 478 -5.00 -2.58 60.26
N SER A 479 -5.76 -1.97 61.17
CA SER A 479 -6.98 -1.19 60.84
C SER A 479 -6.77 0.33 60.86
N THR A 480 -5.55 0.81 61.15
CA THR A 480 -5.26 2.23 61.29
C THR A 480 -4.72 2.82 60.00
N GLY A 481 -5.43 3.80 59.42
CA GLY A 481 -4.95 4.55 58.27
C GLY A 481 -3.74 5.43 58.62
N LEU A 482 -2.68 5.35 57.82
CA LEU A 482 -1.49 6.19 57.93
C LEU A 482 -1.52 7.40 56.96
N GLY A 483 -2.56 7.50 56.13
CA GLY A 483 -2.71 8.52 55.10
C GLY A 483 -2.22 8.05 53.73
N SER A 484 -1.99 9.00 52.84
CA SER A 484 -1.46 8.74 51.49
C SER A 484 -0.30 9.68 51.15
N ALA A 485 0.57 9.24 50.25
CA ALA A 485 1.67 10.02 49.70
C ALA A 485 1.51 10.17 48.19
N ALA A 486 1.83 11.34 47.63
CA ALA A 486 1.83 11.53 46.19
C ALA A 486 2.92 10.67 45.53
N LEU A 487 2.61 10.13 44.36
CA LEU A 487 3.53 9.41 43.49
C LEU A 487 3.69 10.18 42.19
N ARG A 488 4.93 10.26 41.72
CA ARG A 488 5.26 10.60 40.34
C ARG A 488 5.80 9.37 39.61
N SER A 489 5.74 9.37 38.29
CA SER A 489 6.43 8.35 37.49
C SER A 489 7.92 8.23 37.86
N GLY A 490 8.43 7.00 37.91
CA GLY A 490 9.81 6.70 38.30
C GLY A 490 9.99 6.57 39.82
N ASN A 491 11.13 7.05 40.34
CA ASN A 491 11.55 6.78 41.71
C ASN A 491 11.00 7.79 42.74
N ASN A 492 10.43 7.26 43.83
CA ASN A 492 9.78 8.01 44.91
C ASN A 492 10.33 7.61 46.29
N ASP A 493 10.59 8.60 47.16
CA ASP A 493 10.91 8.40 48.59
C ASP A 493 9.66 8.68 49.42
N VAL A 494 8.94 7.63 49.78
CA VAL A 494 7.66 7.72 50.49
C VAL A 494 7.86 7.49 51.99
N ARG A 495 7.23 8.33 52.81
CA ARG A 495 7.38 8.29 54.27
C ARG A 495 6.03 8.34 54.98
N PHE A 496 5.83 7.43 55.92
CA PHE A 496 4.67 7.42 56.82
C PHE A 496 5.13 7.49 58.28
N VAL A 497 4.62 8.46 59.03
CA VAL A 497 4.92 8.63 60.45
C VAL A 497 3.89 7.85 61.27
N LEU A 498 4.35 6.94 62.12
CA LEU A 498 3.47 6.15 62.97
C LEU A 498 2.94 6.98 64.15
N PRO A 499 1.61 7.05 64.35
CA PRO A 499 1.02 7.68 65.54
C PRO A 499 1.57 7.04 66.83
N THR A 500 1.76 7.86 67.87
CA THR A 500 2.36 7.42 69.15
C THR A 500 1.65 6.22 69.76
N GLN A 501 0.32 6.19 69.73
CA GLN A 501 -0.48 5.12 70.31
C GLN A 501 -0.37 3.83 69.51
N LEU A 502 -0.41 3.92 68.18
CA LEU A 502 -0.20 2.78 67.27
C LEU A 502 1.20 2.19 67.47
N PHE A 503 2.23 3.03 67.54
CA PHE A 503 3.60 2.57 67.78
C PHE A 503 3.76 1.81 69.11
N LYS A 504 3.04 2.20 70.17
CA LYS A 504 3.03 1.47 71.44
C LYS A 504 2.33 0.11 71.31
N SER A 505 1.24 0.01 70.57
CA SER A 505 0.51 -1.26 70.38
C SER A 505 1.28 -2.27 69.52
N LEU A 506 2.11 -1.82 68.58
CA LEU A 506 2.98 -2.71 67.79
C LEU A 506 3.97 -3.52 68.64
N ARG A 507 4.28 -3.06 69.87
CA ARG A 507 5.16 -3.76 70.82
C ARG A 507 4.47 -4.91 71.55
N THR A 508 3.14 -4.94 71.59
CA THR A 508 2.38 -5.86 72.45
C THR A 508 1.49 -6.83 71.68
N LYS A 509 1.19 -6.58 70.40
CA LYS A 509 0.33 -7.43 69.57
C LYS A 509 1.01 -7.76 68.24
N SER A 510 1.22 -9.04 67.94
CA SER A 510 1.95 -9.48 66.73
C SER A 510 1.10 -9.58 65.46
N SER A 511 -0.21 -9.85 65.59
CA SER A 511 -1.12 -10.05 64.45
C SER A 511 -1.62 -8.77 63.77
N SER A 512 -1.54 -7.61 64.45
CA SER A 512 -1.97 -6.30 63.93
C SER A 512 -0.86 -5.53 63.20
N ASN A 513 0.30 -6.16 63.00
CA ASN A 513 1.52 -5.52 62.50
C ASN A 513 1.67 -5.64 60.97
N VAL A 514 0.57 -5.74 60.23
CA VAL A 514 0.59 -5.83 58.76
C VAL A 514 0.32 -4.45 58.17
N LEU A 515 1.31 -3.91 57.47
CA LEU A 515 1.20 -2.72 56.65
C LEU A 515 0.65 -3.14 55.28
N GLN A 516 -0.42 -2.50 54.84
CA GLN A 516 -0.97 -2.56 53.50
C GLN A 516 -0.70 -1.24 52.80
N MET A 517 -0.19 -1.30 51.57
CA MET A 517 0.11 -0.15 50.73
C MET A 517 -0.57 -0.33 49.38
N THR A 518 -1.46 0.57 49.00
CA THR A 518 -2.29 0.46 47.80
C THR A 518 -2.03 1.65 46.89
N SER A 519 -1.75 1.42 45.60
CA SER A 519 -1.71 2.50 44.62
C SER A 519 -3.11 3.00 44.30
N GLU A 520 -3.23 4.31 44.09
CA GLU A 520 -4.45 4.96 43.61
C GLU A 520 -4.08 5.86 42.43
N SER A 521 -4.86 5.84 41.35
CA SER A 521 -4.71 6.77 40.22
C SER A 521 -5.11 8.20 40.62
N PRO A 522 -4.80 9.24 39.81
CA PRO A 522 -5.29 10.60 40.04
C PRO A 522 -6.82 10.70 40.16
N SER A 523 -7.57 9.87 39.41
CA SER A 523 -9.03 9.77 39.47
C SER A 523 -9.57 8.89 40.62
N GLY A 524 -8.70 8.21 41.38
CA GLY A 524 -9.06 7.41 42.55
C GLY A 524 -9.27 5.92 42.29
N THR A 525 -8.96 5.41 41.09
CA THR A 525 -8.94 3.96 40.82
C THR A 525 -7.90 3.28 41.69
N ARG A 526 -8.26 2.18 42.37
CA ARG A 526 -7.34 1.43 43.24
C ARG A 526 -6.61 0.32 42.47
N GLY A 527 -5.30 0.26 42.65
CA GLY A 527 -4.41 -0.74 42.07
C GLY A 527 -4.05 -1.87 43.04
N ALA A 528 -2.93 -2.52 42.76
CA ALA A 528 -2.43 -3.62 43.59
C ALA A 528 -2.09 -3.16 45.01
N THR A 529 -2.39 -4.02 45.98
CA THR A 529 -2.04 -3.79 47.39
C THR A 529 -0.85 -4.64 47.80
N PHE A 530 0.21 -3.99 48.27
CA PHE A 530 1.41 -4.62 48.79
C PHE A 530 1.34 -4.73 50.30
N THR A 531 1.74 -5.87 50.85
CA THR A 531 1.76 -6.09 52.30
C THR A 531 3.18 -6.26 52.83
N ARG A 532 3.43 -5.75 54.04
CA ARG A 532 4.70 -5.91 54.79
C ARG A 532 4.43 -6.08 56.26
N ARG A 533 5.28 -6.81 56.97
CA ARG A 533 5.20 -6.90 58.44
C ARG A 533 6.02 -5.78 59.07
N VAL A 534 5.50 -5.11 60.11
CA VAL A 534 6.20 -4.03 60.82
C VAL A 534 6.59 -4.50 62.23
N VAL A 535 7.86 -4.34 62.59
CA VAL A 535 8.39 -4.67 63.91
C VAL A 535 9.12 -3.46 64.49
N VAL A 536 8.96 -3.21 65.78
CA VAL A 536 9.69 -2.12 66.45
C VAL A 536 11.13 -2.56 66.71
N GLN A 537 12.10 -1.78 66.23
CA GLN A 537 13.50 -1.98 66.55
C GLN A 537 13.76 -1.61 68.01
N THR A 538 14.10 -2.61 68.83
CA THR A 538 14.53 -2.41 70.20
C THR A 538 15.93 -1.79 70.22
N PRO A 539 16.19 -0.77 71.06
CA PRO A 539 17.54 -0.23 71.20
C PRO A 539 18.49 -1.33 71.68
N PRO A 540 19.74 -1.39 71.19
CA PRO A 540 20.74 -2.30 71.74
C PRO A 540 20.89 -2.03 73.24
N LYS A 541 20.88 -3.10 74.06
CA LYS A 541 21.10 -2.98 75.51
C LYS A 541 22.45 -2.28 75.73
N PRO A 542 22.53 -1.25 76.62
CA PRO A 542 23.80 -0.61 76.91
C PRO A 542 24.79 -1.66 77.42
N LYS A 543 25.99 -1.71 76.81
CA LYS A 543 27.08 -2.58 77.31
C LYS A 543 27.33 -2.22 78.77
N LYS A 544 27.23 -3.19 79.68
CA LYS A 544 27.64 -3.02 81.09
C LYS A 544 29.06 -2.46 81.10
N LYS A 545 29.25 -1.27 81.70
CA LYS A 545 30.59 -0.75 81.97
C LYS A 545 31.29 -1.74 82.89
N THR A 546 32.36 -2.37 82.41
CA THR A 546 33.28 -3.14 83.25
C THR A 546 33.85 -2.18 84.30
N ALA A 547 33.66 -2.51 85.58
CA ALA A 547 34.22 -1.73 86.67
C ALA A 547 35.76 -1.65 86.53
N LYS A 548 36.32 -0.45 86.62
CA LYS A 548 37.77 -0.26 86.78
C LYS A 548 38.19 -0.85 88.13
N LYS A 549 39.18 -1.74 88.10
CA LYS A 549 39.84 -2.38 89.26
C LYS A 549 40.38 -1.34 90.24
N LYS A 550 40.33 -1.63 91.55
CA LYS A 550 41.26 -1.09 92.54
C LYS A 550 42.24 -2.20 92.92
N HIS A 551 43.51 -1.82 93.08
CA HIS A 551 44.58 -2.63 93.67
C HIS A 551 44.21 -3.13 95.06
#